data_AF-A0A831UKW0-F1
#
_entry.id   AF-A0A831UKW0-F1
#
_cell.length_a   1.000
_cell.length_b   1.000
_cell.length_c   1.000
_cell.angle_alpha   90.00
_cell.angle_beta   90.00
_cell.angle_gamma   90.00
#
_symmetry.space_group_name_H-M   'P 1'
#
loop_
_entity.id
_entity.type
_entity.pdbx_description
1 polymer ?
#
loop_
_entity_poly.entity_id
_entity_poly.type
_entity_poly.pdbx_seq_one_letter_code
_entity_poly.pdbx_strand_id
1 'polypeptide(L)'
;MRHKTSPRNPHKKEALTHEGRKSTQTAEAAALAPSSREALSVICARLRESFPVEVLLLFGSVVRGEQDEESDTDLLDVTSQPMPRTKRRAIADLVFDVNMDFDTNVSAMVVDKQSWDNGAVSILPLHDEVKREGVSL
;
A
#
# COMPACT_ATOMS: atom_id res chain seq x y z
N MET A 1 60.32 25.99 2.82
CA MET A 1 60.41 24.51 2.81
C MET A 1 59.85 23.98 4.11
N ARG A 2 58.83 23.10 4.03
CA ARG A 2 58.31 22.17 5.05
C ARG A 2 57.60 22.75 6.29
N HIS A 3 56.57 22.13 6.85
CA HIS A 3 55.39 21.40 6.37
C HIS A 3 54.47 21.33 7.59
N LYS A 4 53.18 21.64 7.42
CA LYS A 4 52.12 21.34 8.39
C LYS A 4 52.01 19.81 8.53
N THR A 5 51.92 19.28 9.74
CA THR A 5 51.21 18.01 10.00
C THR A 5 50.49 18.09 11.35
N SER A 6 49.17 18.15 11.27
CA SER A 6 48.23 17.91 12.37
C SER A 6 47.62 16.52 12.15
N PRO A 7 47.25 15.76 13.19
CA PRO A 7 47.10 14.33 13.09
C PRO A 7 45.82 13.90 12.38
N ARG A 8 45.97 12.76 11.70
CA ARG A 8 45.01 11.97 10.94
C ARG A 8 43.95 11.38 11.90
N ASN A 9 42.67 11.68 11.70
CA ASN A 9 41.56 10.95 12.31
C ASN A 9 40.74 10.26 11.20
N PRO A 10 40.74 8.92 11.12
CA PRO A 10 40.06 8.20 10.04
C PRO A 10 38.64 7.78 10.46
N HIS A 11 37.70 7.93 9.52
CA HIS A 11 36.35 7.34 9.51
C HIS A 11 35.30 7.93 10.48
N LYS A 12 34.77 9.11 10.14
CA LYS A 12 33.36 9.41 10.38
C LYS A 12 32.59 8.98 9.13
N LYS A 13 31.97 7.80 9.16
CA LYS A 13 30.96 7.43 8.15
C LYS A 13 29.79 8.39 8.33
N GLU A 14 29.55 9.20 7.31
CA GLU A 14 28.36 10.03 7.22
C GLU A 14 27.14 9.11 7.26
N ALA A 15 26.39 9.17 8.36
CA ALA A 15 25.07 8.59 8.44
C ALA A 15 24.17 9.41 7.52
N LEU A 16 23.90 8.86 6.34
CA LEU A 16 22.93 9.41 5.40
C LEU A 16 21.55 9.36 6.08
N THR A 17 21.00 10.52 6.34
CA THR A 17 19.76 10.78 7.05
C THR A 17 18.56 10.17 6.32
N HIS A 18 17.79 9.36 7.05
CA HIS A 18 16.62 8.63 6.57
C HIS A 18 15.33 9.49 6.62
N GLU A 19 15.40 10.78 6.28
CA GLU A 19 14.25 11.70 6.41
C GLU A 19 13.62 12.15 5.08
N GLY A 20 14.15 11.71 3.93
CA GLY A 20 13.68 12.19 2.62
C GLY A 20 12.53 11.42 1.94
N ARG A 21 12.03 10.31 2.50
CA ARG A 21 11.17 9.38 1.73
C ARG A 21 9.65 9.55 1.92
N LYS A 22 9.21 10.22 2.99
CA LYS A 22 7.76 10.37 3.28
C LYS A 22 7.04 11.33 2.34
N SER A 23 7.74 12.31 1.77
CA SER A 23 7.13 13.36 0.94
C SER A 23 6.87 12.95 -0.50
N THR A 24 7.55 11.91 -1.02
CA THR A 24 7.39 11.46 -2.41
C THR A 24 6.26 10.44 -2.56
N GLN A 25 6.04 9.61 -1.54
CA GLN A 25 5.12 8.46 -1.61
C GLN A 25 3.65 8.86 -1.70
N THR A 26 3.26 9.98 -1.07
CA THR A 26 1.91 10.56 -1.21
C THR A 26 1.65 11.15 -2.59
N ALA A 27 2.70 11.54 -3.32
CA ALA A 27 2.59 12.14 -4.65
C ALA A 27 2.43 11.09 -5.76
N GLU A 28 2.97 9.88 -5.57
CA GLU A 28 2.86 8.79 -6.56
C GLU A 28 1.51 8.07 -6.48
N ALA A 29 0.92 7.91 -5.29
CA ALA A 29 -0.50 7.55 -5.18
C ALA A 29 -1.45 8.57 -5.86
N ALA A 30 -0.97 9.82 -6.05
CA ALA A 30 -1.70 10.85 -6.78
C ALA A 30 -1.57 10.76 -8.30
N ALA A 31 -0.79 9.80 -8.85
CA ALA A 31 -0.68 9.54 -10.29
C ALA A 31 -1.80 8.65 -10.85
N LEU A 32 -2.69 8.13 -9.99
CA LEU A 32 -3.88 7.40 -10.43
C LEU A 32 -4.73 8.25 -11.37
N ALA A 33 -5.20 7.63 -12.46
CA ALA A 33 -6.22 8.20 -13.33
C ALA A 33 -7.44 8.66 -12.49
N PRO A 34 -8.12 9.76 -12.89
CA PRO A 34 -9.26 10.28 -12.13
C PRO A 34 -10.36 9.24 -11.86
N SER A 35 -10.67 8.38 -12.84
CA SER A 35 -11.65 7.30 -12.69
C SER A 35 -11.22 6.27 -11.63
N SER A 36 -9.96 5.84 -11.64
CA SER A 36 -9.41 4.93 -10.62
C SER A 36 -9.48 5.50 -9.21
N ARG A 37 -9.21 6.81 -9.07
CA ARG A 37 -9.34 7.49 -7.77
C ARG A 37 -10.78 7.53 -7.29
N GLU A 38 -11.72 7.80 -8.18
CA GLU A 38 -13.15 7.85 -7.85
C GLU A 38 -13.70 6.47 -7.51
N ALA A 39 -13.38 5.45 -8.31
CA ALA A 39 -13.70 4.05 -8.06
C ALA A 39 -13.16 3.59 -6.70
N LEU A 40 -11.89 3.87 -6.41
CA LEU A 40 -11.27 3.53 -5.14
C LEU A 40 -11.95 4.23 -3.97
N SER A 41 -12.32 5.51 -4.11
CA SER A 41 -13.08 6.24 -3.09
C SER A 41 -14.42 5.58 -2.80
N VAL A 42 -15.16 5.18 -3.84
CA VAL A 42 -16.45 4.47 -3.71
C VAL A 42 -16.27 3.10 -3.07
N ILE A 43 -15.27 2.32 -3.50
CA ILE A 43 -14.94 1.02 -2.90
C ILE A 43 -14.65 1.18 -1.41
N CYS A 44 -13.73 2.08 -1.03
CA CYS A 44 -13.36 2.30 0.37
C CYS A 44 -14.56 2.71 1.23
N ALA A 45 -15.43 3.60 0.72
CA ALA A 45 -16.62 4.03 1.43
C ALA A 45 -17.57 2.85 1.67
N ARG A 46 -17.91 2.09 0.62
CA ARG A 46 -18.84 0.95 0.73
C ARG A 46 -18.28 -0.20 1.58
N LEU A 47 -16.96 -0.43 1.52
CA LEU A 47 -16.29 -1.44 2.34
C LEU A 47 -16.41 -1.11 3.83
N ARG A 48 -16.09 0.14 4.21
CA ARG A 48 -16.21 0.63 5.60
C ARG A 48 -17.63 0.60 6.13
N GLU A 49 -18.63 0.84 5.26
CA GLU A 49 -20.05 0.80 5.65
C GLU A 49 -20.57 -0.63 5.85
N SER A 50 -20.11 -1.58 5.03
CA SER A 50 -20.73 -2.91 4.92
C SER A 50 -19.97 -4.04 5.64
N PHE A 51 -18.69 -3.82 5.98
CA PHE A 51 -17.78 -4.84 6.49
C PHE A 51 -16.96 -4.32 7.68
N PRO A 52 -16.45 -5.21 8.55
CA PRO A 52 -15.68 -4.85 9.72
C PRO A 52 -14.23 -4.50 9.35
N VAL A 53 -14.05 -3.49 8.50
CA VAL A 53 -12.75 -3.01 8.01
C VAL A 53 -12.05 -2.20 9.09
N GLU A 54 -10.80 -2.52 9.39
CA GLU A 54 -9.95 -1.71 10.27
C GLU A 54 -8.99 -0.82 9.48
N VAL A 55 -8.39 -1.38 8.41
CA VAL A 55 -7.34 -0.70 7.65
C VAL A 55 -7.55 -0.96 6.17
N LEU A 56 -7.45 0.11 5.37
CA LEU A 56 -7.38 0.05 3.92
C LEU A 56 -6.04 0.65 3.48
N LEU A 57 -5.27 -0.12 2.71
CA LEU A 57 -3.95 0.29 2.22
C LEU A 57 -3.88 0.05 0.72
N LEU A 58 -3.47 1.06 -0.05
CA LEU A 58 -2.94 0.82 -1.39
C LEU A 58 -1.54 0.24 -1.30
N PHE A 59 -1.23 -0.69 -2.19
CA PHE A 59 0.12 -1.21 -2.40
C PHE A 59 0.33 -1.54 -3.88
N GLY A 60 1.41 -2.24 -4.21
CA GLY A 60 1.69 -2.68 -5.57
C GLY A 60 2.32 -1.61 -6.47
N SER A 61 2.26 -1.83 -7.78
CA SER A 61 2.98 -1.02 -8.79
C SER A 61 2.55 0.45 -8.81
N VAL A 62 1.28 0.73 -8.50
CA VAL A 62 0.73 2.10 -8.34
C VAL A 62 1.54 2.89 -7.31
N VAL A 63 1.86 2.27 -6.18
CA VAL A 63 2.57 2.92 -5.09
C VAL A 63 4.07 3.05 -5.37
N ARG A 64 4.63 2.19 -6.23
CA ARG A 64 6.03 2.27 -6.67
C ARG A 64 6.29 3.24 -7.82
N GLY A 65 5.23 3.81 -8.42
CA GLY A 65 5.35 4.63 -9.62
C GLY A 65 5.80 3.83 -10.86
N GLU A 66 5.68 2.51 -10.81
CA GLU A 66 6.00 1.58 -11.92
C GLU A 66 4.77 1.28 -12.79
N GLN A 67 3.74 2.13 -12.69
CA GLN A 67 2.44 1.89 -13.32
C GLN A 67 2.50 2.17 -14.84
N ASP A 68 1.93 1.28 -15.62
CA ASP A 68 1.51 1.51 -17.01
C ASP A 68 -0.02 1.68 -17.10
N GLU A 69 -0.54 1.95 -18.30
CA GLU A 69 -1.97 2.21 -18.52
C GLU A 69 -2.87 1.01 -18.17
N GLU A 70 -2.31 -0.20 -18.05
CA GLU A 70 -3.06 -1.44 -17.77
C GLU A 70 -2.92 -1.95 -16.33
N SER A 71 -2.09 -1.31 -15.50
CA SER A 71 -1.75 -1.85 -14.19
C SER A 71 -2.93 -1.86 -13.22
N ASP A 72 -3.09 -2.99 -12.53
CA ASP A 72 -4.04 -3.19 -11.45
C ASP A 72 -3.77 -2.22 -10.27
N THR A 73 -4.83 -1.74 -9.63
CA THR A 73 -4.74 -1.00 -8.36
C THR A 73 -4.94 -1.96 -7.20
N ASP A 74 -3.87 -2.29 -6.48
CA ASP A 74 -3.93 -3.27 -5.39
C ASP A 74 -4.36 -2.63 -4.06
N LEU A 75 -5.47 -3.14 -3.52
CA LEU A 75 -6.06 -2.71 -2.25
C LEU A 75 -5.96 -3.84 -1.22
N LEU A 76 -5.35 -3.55 -0.07
CA LEU A 76 -5.38 -4.43 1.09
C LEU A 76 -6.53 -4.00 2.01
N ASP A 77 -7.43 -4.93 2.27
CA ASP A 77 -8.52 -4.82 3.25
C ASP A 77 -8.19 -5.66 4.48
N VAL A 78 -7.79 -4.99 5.57
CA VAL A 78 -7.57 -5.63 6.86
C VAL A 78 -8.85 -5.56 7.69
N THR A 79 -9.47 -6.70 7.93
CA THR A 79 -10.69 -6.81 8.73
C THR A 79 -10.39 -7.10 10.20
N SER A 80 -11.25 -6.64 11.12
CA SER A 80 -11.09 -6.88 12.56
C SER A 80 -11.24 -8.34 12.97
N GLN A 81 -11.83 -9.15 12.09
CA GLN A 81 -12.11 -10.56 12.32
C GLN A 81 -12.00 -11.38 11.03
N PRO A 82 -11.76 -12.70 11.13
CA PRO A 82 -11.79 -13.61 10.00
C PRO A 82 -13.11 -13.54 9.24
N MET A 83 -13.03 -13.34 7.93
CA MET A 83 -14.22 -13.26 7.08
C MET A 83 -14.59 -14.64 6.51
N PRO A 84 -15.85 -15.09 6.62
CA PRO A 84 -16.27 -16.31 5.94
C PRO A 84 -16.23 -16.12 4.42
N ARG A 85 -16.12 -17.24 3.68
CA ARG A 85 -16.01 -17.23 2.21
C ARG A 85 -17.15 -16.44 1.54
N THR A 86 -18.37 -16.52 2.07
CA THR A 86 -19.54 -15.78 1.57
C THR A 86 -19.35 -14.27 1.66
N LYS A 87 -18.79 -13.76 2.75
CA LYS A 87 -18.52 -12.33 2.91
C LYS A 87 -17.35 -11.86 2.06
N ARG A 88 -16.28 -12.67 1.93
CA ARG A 88 -15.18 -12.36 1.00
C ARG A 88 -15.66 -12.30 -0.45
N ARG A 89 -16.59 -13.18 -0.83
CA ARG A 89 -17.24 -13.11 -2.14
C ARG A 89 -18.04 -11.81 -2.31
N ALA A 90 -18.80 -11.39 -1.30
CA ALA A 90 -19.53 -10.12 -1.36
C ALA A 90 -18.60 -8.91 -1.50
N ILE A 91 -17.40 -8.93 -0.90
CA ILE A 91 -16.37 -7.92 -1.12
C ILE A 91 -15.89 -7.95 -2.57
N ALA A 92 -15.58 -9.13 -3.11
CA ALA A 92 -15.14 -9.29 -4.50
C ALA A 92 -16.21 -8.83 -5.50
N ASP A 93 -17.47 -9.20 -5.29
CA ASP A 93 -18.60 -8.79 -6.12
C ASP A 93 -18.77 -7.25 -6.07
N LEU A 94 -18.65 -6.63 -4.89
CA LEU A 94 -18.71 -5.18 -4.73
C LEU A 94 -17.60 -4.44 -5.50
N VAL A 95 -16.36 -4.93 -5.37
CA VAL A 95 -15.21 -4.34 -6.09
C VAL A 95 -15.37 -4.51 -7.59
N PHE A 96 -15.85 -5.68 -8.04
CA PHE A 96 -16.13 -5.94 -9.44
C PHE A 96 -17.19 -4.99 -10.01
N ASP A 97 -18.30 -4.78 -9.31
CA ASP A 97 -19.36 -3.88 -9.76
C ASP A 97 -18.83 -2.44 -9.94
N VAL A 98 -18.05 -1.94 -8.97
CA VAL A 98 -17.46 -0.59 -9.07
C VAL A 98 -16.42 -0.53 -10.21
N ASN A 99 -15.61 -1.57 -10.39
CA ASN A 99 -14.67 -1.60 -11.51
C ASN A 99 -15.38 -1.48 -12.87
N MET A 100 -16.54 -2.12 -13.02
CA MET A 100 -17.35 -2.02 -14.25
C MET A 100 -17.99 -0.64 -14.42
N ASP A 101 -18.47 -0.03 -13.35
CA ASP A 101 -19.09 1.30 -13.42
C ASP A 101 -18.09 2.40 -13.81
N PHE A 102 -16.82 2.26 -13.43
CA PHE A 102 -15.78 3.29 -13.61
C PHE A 102 -14.75 2.96 -14.68
N ASP A 103 -14.84 1.79 -15.34
CA ASP A 103 -13.84 1.27 -16.28
C ASP A 103 -12.44 1.21 -15.65
N THR A 104 -12.36 0.56 -14.47
CA THR A 104 -11.13 0.45 -13.66
C THR A 104 -10.80 -1.01 -13.34
N ASN A 105 -9.59 -1.24 -12.83
CA ASN A 105 -9.13 -2.57 -12.45
C ASN A 105 -8.51 -2.57 -11.03
N VAL A 106 -9.36 -2.41 -10.01
CA VAL A 106 -8.97 -2.52 -8.60
C VAL A 106 -9.01 -3.98 -8.16
N SER A 107 -7.92 -4.47 -7.58
CA SER A 107 -7.81 -5.80 -6.96
C SER A 107 -7.90 -5.64 -5.43
N ALA A 108 -8.59 -6.56 -4.74
CA ALA A 108 -8.74 -6.49 -3.28
C ALA A 108 -8.24 -7.77 -2.58
N MET A 109 -7.22 -7.63 -1.74
CA MET A 109 -6.74 -8.69 -0.85
C MET A 109 -7.36 -8.51 0.54
N VAL A 110 -8.22 -9.46 0.93
CA VAL A 110 -8.90 -9.44 2.24
C VAL A 110 -8.17 -10.35 3.23
N VAL A 111 -7.69 -9.79 4.33
CA VAL A 111 -6.99 -10.48 5.41
C VAL A 111 -7.53 -10.00 6.76
N ASP A 112 -7.65 -10.88 7.75
CA ASP A 112 -7.98 -10.43 9.10
C ASP A 112 -6.73 -9.94 9.85
N LYS A 113 -6.94 -9.09 10.84
CA LYS A 113 -5.86 -8.51 11.65
C LYS A 113 -4.92 -9.54 12.26
N GLN A 114 -5.45 -10.65 12.79
CA GLN A 114 -4.62 -11.69 13.40
C GLN A 114 -3.71 -12.34 12.35
N SER A 115 -4.25 -12.65 11.18
CA SER A 115 -3.50 -13.19 10.05
C SER A 115 -2.46 -12.21 9.51
N TRP A 116 -2.79 -10.92 9.48
CA TRP A 116 -1.89 -9.85 9.05
C TRP A 116 -0.71 -9.66 10.00
N ASP A 117 -0.98 -9.56 11.31
CA ASP A 117 0.05 -9.25 12.29
C ASP A 117 0.91 -10.48 12.64
N ASN A 118 0.29 -11.66 12.73
CA ASN A 118 0.91 -12.85 13.33
C ASN A 118 0.68 -14.17 12.54
N GLY A 119 -0.04 -14.14 11.43
CA GLY A 119 -0.36 -15.33 10.64
C GLY A 119 0.65 -15.63 9.55
N ALA A 120 0.31 -16.57 8.66
CA ALA A 120 1.19 -16.94 7.54
C ALA A 120 1.50 -15.75 6.61
N VAL A 121 0.59 -14.78 6.50
CA VAL A 121 0.79 -13.59 5.67
C VAL A 121 1.92 -12.71 6.22
N SER A 122 2.14 -12.67 7.54
CA SER A 122 3.14 -11.81 8.17
C SER A 122 4.60 -12.16 7.84
N ILE A 123 4.82 -13.36 7.30
CA ILE A 123 6.14 -13.85 6.87
C ILE A 123 6.31 -13.89 5.34
N LEU A 124 5.29 -13.48 4.58
CA LEU A 124 5.39 -13.41 3.13
C LEU A 124 6.11 -12.12 2.70
N PRO A 125 6.91 -12.14 1.62
CA PRO A 125 7.56 -10.94 1.09
C PRO A 125 6.59 -9.77 0.83
N LEU A 126 5.35 -10.11 0.43
CA LEU A 126 4.27 -9.14 0.23
C LEU A 126 3.98 -8.29 1.47
N HIS A 127 4.03 -8.87 2.67
CA HIS A 127 3.75 -8.14 3.89
C HIS A 127 4.84 -7.09 4.19
N ASP A 128 6.11 -7.41 3.92
CA ASP A 128 7.21 -6.45 4.06
C ASP A 128 7.13 -5.33 3.02
N GLU A 129 6.71 -5.65 1.80
CA GLU A 129 6.44 -4.68 0.74
C GLU A 129 5.35 -3.70 1.15
N VAL A 130 4.18 -4.20 1.56
CA VAL A 130 3.06 -3.36 2.02
C VAL A 130 3.43 -2.54 3.26
N LYS A 131 4.18 -3.09 4.22
CA LYS A 131 4.63 -2.33 5.39
C LYS A 131 5.59 -1.21 5.05
N ARG A 132 6.44 -1.41 4.04
CA ARG A 132 7.43 -0.43 3.61
C ARG A 132 6.82 0.64 2.71
N GLU A 133 5.88 0.26 1.86
CA GLU A 133 5.44 1.09 0.75
C GLU A 133 3.97 1.50 0.86
N GLY A 134 3.13 0.71 1.53
CA GLY A 134 1.69 0.87 1.52
C GLY A 134 1.21 2.25 1.98
N VAL A 135 0.18 2.76 1.29
CA VAL A 135 -0.40 4.09 1.53
C VAL A 135 -1.80 3.92 2.11
N SER A 136 -2.05 4.51 3.29
CA SER A 136 -3.37 4.47 3.92
C SER A 136 -4.39 5.35 3.19
N LEU A 137 -5.61 4.82 3.04
CA LEU A 137 -6.77 5.47 2.43
C LEU A 137 -7.85 5.86 3.45
#